data_AF-A0A7C9U0T8-F1
#
_entry.id   AF-A0A7C9U0T8-F1
#
_cell.length_a   1.000
_cell.length_b   1.000
_cell.length_c   1.000
_cell.angle_alpha   90.00
_cell.angle_beta   90.00
_cell.angle_gamma   90.00
#
_symmetry.space_group_name_H-M   'P 1'
#
loop_
_entity.id
_entity.type
_entity.pdbx_description
1 polymer ?
#
loop_
_entity_poly.entity_id
_entity_poly.type
_entity_poly.pdbx_seq_one_letter_code
_entity_poly.pdbx_strand_id
1 'polypeptide(L)'
;MPFALSKVYLEVLRDRAFDWHQFILGDTYKLATGYIALFFVALEMLFTLRKRGRQWKISLPGSILVWRGLHIFIGVGLLAIVLVHTGGATGFNFNAIFLWVFFAVTLSALVGVTTETGVLESTRKHFTLVPERAGKISKFFPSFSKGRLIRQLRDIWLSTHIITVCAFFVMLAFHIFLAYYYQ
;
A
#
# COMPACT_ATOMS: atom_id res chain seq x y z
N MET A 1 -31.00 -40.97 11.34
CA MET A 1 -30.34 -39.69 11.00
C MET A 1 -29.54 -39.86 9.71
N PRO A 2 -29.46 -38.86 8.83
CA PRO A 2 -28.66 -38.96 7.61
C PRO A 2 -27.18 -39.17 7.97
N PHE A 3 -26.48 -40.02 7.21
CA PHE A 3 -25.07 -40.39 7.42
C PHE A 3 -24.14 -39.16 7.56
N ALA A 4 -24.42 -38.11 6.80
CA ALA A 4 -23.69 -36.84 6.82
C ALA A 4 -23.75 -36.07 8.16
N LEU A 5 -24.69 -36.39 9.05
CA LEU A 5 -24.82 -35.79 10.38
C LEU A 5 -24.53 -36.80 11.50
N SER A 6 -23.99 -37.99 11.17
CA SER A 6 -23.61 -38.96 12.18
C SER A 6 -22.37 -38.48 12.96
N LYS A 7 -22.34 -38.72 14.27
CA LYS A 7 -21.22 -38.33 15.14
C LYS A 7 -19.88 -38.87 14.63
N VAL A 8 -19.87 -40.13 14.19
CA VAL A 8 -18.68 -40.80 13.64
C VAL A 8 -18.18 -40.08 12.37
N TYR A 9 -19.08 -39.70 11.47
CA TYR A 9 -18.69 -38.98 10.25
C TYR A 9 -18.15 -37.58 10.55
N LEU A 10 -18.78 -36.85 11.49
CA LEU A 10 -18.32 -35.53 11.93
C LEU A 10 -16.98 -35.58 12.66
N GLU A 11 -16.74 -36.61 13.48
CA GLU A 11 -15.45 -36.83 14.15
C GLU A 11 -14.35 -37.16 13.14
N VAL A 12 -14.60 -38.04 12.18
CA VAL A 12 -13.63 -38.34 11.10
C VAL A 12 -13.34 -37.12 10.23
N LEU A 13 -14.35 -36.29 9.94
CA LEU A 13 -14.17 -35.04 9.21
C LEU A 13 -13.36 -34.02 10.01
N ARG A 14 -13.58 -33.94 11.33
CA ARG A 14 -12.85 -33.05 12.23
C ARG A 14 -11.39 -33.48 12.41
N ASP A 15 -11.13 -34.77 12.57
CA ASP A 15 -9.77 -35.30 12.73
C ASP A 15 -8.96 -35.23 11.42
N ARG A 16 -9.64 -35.11 10.28
CA ARG A 16 -9.02 -34.83 8.97
C ARG A 16 -9.18 -33.37 8.53
N ALA A 17 -9.81 -32.52 9.34
CA ALA A 17 -9.98 -31.12 9.01
C ALA A 17 -8.63 -30.43 9.13
N PHE A 18 -8.28 -29.65 8.11
CA PHE A 18 -7.08 -28.85 8.14
C PHE A 18 -7.18 -27.81 9.25
N ASP A 19 -6.25 -27.86 10.22
CA ASP A 19 -6.21 -26.89 11.30
C ASP A 19 -5.61 -25.56 10.79
N TRP A 20 -6.51 -24.71 10.29
CA TRP A 20 -6.18 -23.36 9.85
C TRP A 20 -5.49 -22.53 10.94
N HIS A 21 -5.82 -22.76 12.21
CA HIS A 21 -5.24 -22.00 13.31
C HIS A 21 -3.77 -22.35 13.47
N GLN A 22 -3.44 -23.65 13.49
CA GLN A 22 -2.07 -24.12 13.62
C GLN A 22 -1.25 -23.77 12.37
N PHE A 23 -1.84 -23.85 11.18
CA PHE A 23 -1.16 -23.49 9.93
C PHE A 23 -0.79 -22.01 9.87
N ILE A 24 -1.72 -21.10 10.20
CA ILE A 24 -1.48 -19.65 10.18
C ILE A 24 -0.48 -19.24 11.28
N LEU A 25 -0.50 -19.91 12.43
CA LEU A 25 0.46 -19.67 13.50
C LEU A 25 1.84 -20.28 13.25
N GLY A 26 1.94 -21.25 12.33
CA GLY A 26 3.17 -21.94 12.01
C GLY A 26 4.25 -21.03 11.45
N ASP A 27 5.49 -21.25 11.88
CA ASP A 27 6.64 -20.41 11.50
C ASP A 27 6.86 -20.38 9.99
N THR A 28 6.61 -21.50 9.30
CA THR A 28 6.71 -21.60 7.84
C THR A 28 5.78 -20.63 7.12
N TYR A 29 4.54 -20.46 7.60
CA TYR A 29 3.58 -19.53 7.00
C TYR A 29 4.06 -18.09 7.16
N LYS A 30 4.48 -17.70 8.37
CA LYS A 30 4.96 -16.35 8.68
C LYS A 30 6.23 -16.02 7.91
N LEU A 31 7.18 -16.94 7.82
CA LEU A 31 8.42 -16.77 7.07
C LEU A 31 8.15 -16.66 5.56
N ALA A 32 7.36 -17.58 4.99
CA ALA A 32 7.06 -17.57 3.56
C ALA A 32 6.36 -16.27 3.14
N THR A 33 5.28 -15.91 3.83
CA THR A 33 4.54 -14.68 3.53
C THR A 33 5.37 -13.42 3.79
N GLY A 34 6.21 -13.42 4.83
CA GLY A 34 7.12 -12.32 5.15
C GLY A 34 8.21 -12.11 4.10
N TYR A 35 8.83 -13.18 3.59
CA TYR A 35 9.81 -13.11 2.51
C TYR A 35 9.19 -12.70 1.18
N ILE A 36 7.97 -13.17 0.87
CA ILE A 36 7.24 -12.70 -0.31
C ILE A 36 6.98 -11.19 -0.16
N ALA A 37 6.48 -10.72 0.99
CA ALA A 37 6.27 -9.29 1.22
C ALA A 37 7.58 -8.49 1.07
N LEU A 38 8.69 -8.97 1.63
CA LEU A 38 10.01 -8.36 1.49
C LEU A 38 10.47 -8.28 0.03
N PHE A 39 10.21 -9.33 -0.77
CA PHE A 39 10.49 -9.33 -2.20
C PHE A 39 9.70 -8.24 -2.93
N PHE A 40 8.41 -8.09 -2.64
CA PHE A 40 7.59 -7.01 -3.20
C PHE A 40 8.14 -5.63 -2.80
N VAL A 41 8.54 -5.43 -1.53
CA VAL A 41 9.19 -4.19 -1.08
C VAL A 41 10.49 -3.91 -1.84
N ALA A 42 11.31 -4.94 -2.10
CA ALA A 42 12.53 -4.79 -2.87
C ALA A 42 12.26 -4.36 -4.33
N LEU A 43 11.22 -4.93 -4.96
CA LEU A 43 10.79 -4.53 -6.30
C LEU A 43 10.25 -3.09 -6.33
N GLU A 44 9.50 -2.68 -5.31
CA GLU A 44 9.05 -1.30 -5.14
C GLU A 44 10.23 -0.32 -5.11
N MET A 45 11.31 -0.68 -4.42
CA MET A 45 12.52 0.14 -4.36
C MET A 45 13.28 0.21 -5.67
N LEU A 46 13.18 -0.80 -6.52
CA LEU A 46 13.78 -0.76 -7.86
C LEU A 46 13.23 0.42 -8.70
N PHE A 47 11.98 0.82 -8.47
CA PHE A 47 11.41 2.01 -9.13
C PHE A 47 12.13 3.30 -8.71
N THR A 48 12.51 3.42 -7.43
CA THR A 48 13.28 4.58 -6.94
C THR A 48 14.66 4.65 -7.61
N LEU A 49 15.32 3.49 -7.78
CA LEU A 49 16.57 3.36 -8.52
C LEU A 49 16.40 3.78 -9.98
N ARG A 50 15.32 3.37 -10.64
CA ARG A 50 15.01 3.77 -12.03
C ARG A 50 14.83 5.27 -12.18
N LYS A 51 14.13 5.93 -11.24
CA LYS A 51 13.89 7.37 -11.28
C LYS A 51 15.19 8.17 -11.10
N ARG A 52 16.10 7.67 -10.26
CA ARG A 52 17.42 8.28 -10.01
C ARG A 52 18.54 7.76 -10.92
N GLY A 53 18.28 6.73 -11.72
CA GLY A 53 19.28 6.09 -12.60
C GLY A 53 19.95 7.05 -13.58
N ARG A 54 19.25 8.09 -14.05
CA ARG A 54 19.87 9.15 -14.87
C ARG A 54 20.94 9.95 -14.11
N GLN A 55 20.75 10.20 -12.82
CA GLN A 55 21.75 10.87 -11.98
C GLN A 55 22.87 9.91 -11.58
N TRP A 56 22.55 8.62 -11.42
CA TRP A 56 23.50 7.59 -10.97
C TRP A 56 24.17 6.82 -12.11
N LYS A 57 23.97 7.24 -13.37
CA LYS A 57 24.48 6.58 -14.59
C LYS A 57 24.07 5.08 -14.72
N ILE A 58 22.98 4.68 -14.09
CA ILE A 58 22.41 3.33 -14.21
C ILE A 58 21.30 3.37 -15.26
N SER A 59 21.51 2.72 -16.40
CA SER A 59 20.51 2.62 -17.47
C SER A 59 19.64 1.38 -17.27
N LEU A 60 18.44 1.58 -16.73
CA LEU A 60 17.41 0.54 -16.70
C LEU A 60 16.48 0.71 -17.92
N PRO A 61 16.22 -0.37 -18.69
CA PRO A 61 15.41 -0.31 -19.91
C PRO A 61 13.93 -0.02 -19.60
N GLY A 62 13.15 0.37 -20.61
CA GLY A 62 11.71 0.62 -20.50
C GLY A 62 11.30 2.07 -20.22
N SER A 63 10.06 2.39 -20.59
CA SER A 63 9.49 3.74 -20.51
C SER A 63 9.04 4.09 -19.08
N ILE A 64 9.08 5.36 -18.72
CA ILE A 64 8.67 5.81 -17.37
C ILE A 64 7.19 5.49 -17.07
N LEU A 65 6.36 5.43 -18.11
CA LEU A 65 4.95 5.07 -17.99
C LEU A 65 4.78 3.59 -17.57
N VAL A 66 5.56 2.69 -18.19
CA VAL A 66 5.56 1.26 -17.83
C VAL A 66 6.04 1.07 -16.41
N TRP A 67 7.16 1.70 -16.04
CA TRP A 67 7.69 1.62 -14.68
C TRP A 67 6.69 2.16 -13.64
N ARG A 68 5.98 3.24 -13.95
CA ARG A 68 4.95 3.80 -13.07
C ARG A 68 3.77 2.83 -12.92
N GLY A 69 3.33 2.22 -14.01
CA GLY A 69 2.30 1.18 -13.97
C GLY A 69 2.73 -0.01 -13.11
N LEU A 70 3.97 -0.48 -13.31
CA LEU A 70 4.55 -1.58 -12.56
C LEU A 70 4.58 -1.28 -11.05
N HIS A 71 5.03 -0.09 -10.64
CA HIS A 71 5.01 0.38 -9.25
C HIS A 71 3.60 0.34 -8.64
N ILE A 72 2.56 0.73 -9.39
CA ILE A 72 1.19 0.67 -8.89
C ILE A 72 0.74 -0.80 -8.71
N PHE A 73 0.99 -1.66 -9.70
CA PHE A 73 0.56 -3.06 -9.63
C PHE A 73 1.32 -3.87 -8.58
N ILE A 74 2.63 -3.65 -8.44
CA ILE A 74 3.45 -4.27 -7.39
C ILE A 74 2.99 -3.77 -6.02
N GLY A 75 2.66 -2.48 -5.88
CA GLY A 75 2.14 -1.92 -4.64
C GLY A 75 0.80 -2.52 -4.22
N VAL A 76 -0.09 -2.77 -5.18
CA VAL A 76 -1.35 -3.51 -4.94
C VAL A 76 -1.06 -4.95 -4.51
N GLY A 77 -0.09 -5.62 -5.14
CA GLY A 77 0.37 -6.95 -4.73
C GLY A 77 0.96 -6.97 -3.32
N LEU A 78 1.75 -5.95 -2.97
CA LEU A 78 2.33 -5.77 -1.64
C LEU A 78 1.21 -5.61 -0.59
N LEU A 79 0.19 -4.80 -0.85
CA LEU A 79 -0.98 -4.69 0.02
C LEU A 79 -1.65 -6.05 0.24
N ALA A 80 -1.88 -6.80 -0.83
CA ALA A 80 -2.52 -8.12 -0.73
C ALA A 80 -1.69 -9.09 0.12
N ILE A 81 -0.37 -9.20 -0.11
CA ILE A 81 0.47 -10.11 0.67
C ILE A 81 0.65 -9.64 2.11
N VAL A 82 0.68 -8.33 2.39
CA VAL A 82 0.74 -7.83 3.78
C VAL A 82 -0.54 -8.17 4.54
N LEU A 83 -1.71 -8.07 3.91
CA LEU A 83 -2.97 -8.49 4.52
C LEU A 83 -2.96 -9.99 4.85
N VAL A 84 -2.44 -10.82 3.94
CA VAL A 84 -2.25 -12.27 4.16
C VAL A 84 -1.24 -12.53 5.28
N HIS A 85 -0.05 -11.92 5.22
CA HIS A 85 1.03 -12.07 6.20
C HIS A 85 0.59 -11.71 7.62
N THR A 86 -0.20 -10.65 7.75
CA THR A 86 -0.66 -10.17 9.07
C THR A 86 -1.87 -10.97 9.58
N GLY A 87 -2.62 -11.65 8.70
CA GLY A 87 -3.81 -12.43 9.07
C GLY A 87 -4.92 -11.62 9.75
N GLY A 88 -4.91 -10.28 9.60
CA GLY A 88 -5.82 -9.39 10.32
C GLY A 88 -5.58 -9.30 11.83
N ALA A 89 -4.40 -9.67 12.33
CA ALA A 89 -4.07 -9.55 13.75
C ALA A 89 -4.12 -8.08 14.20
N THR A 90 -5.11 -7.74 15.03
CA THR A 90 -5.32 -6.40 15.60
C THR A 90 -4.89 -6.38 17.07
N GLY A 91 -4.06 -5.41 17.46
CA GLY A 91 -3.66 -5.17 18.86
C GLY A 91 -3.00 -3.79 19.02
N PHE A 92 -2.74 -3.33 20.25
CA PHE A 92 -2.00 -2.08 20.49
C PHE A 92 -0.51 -2.38 20.73
N ASN A 93 0.20 -2.80 19.68
CA ASN A 93 1.62 -3.12 19.75
C ASN A 93 2.39 -2.53 18.56
N PHE A 94 3.71 -2.73 18.54
CA PHE A 94 4.59 -2.25 17.46
C PHE A 94 4.09 -2.66 16.07
N ASN A 95 3.63 -3.92 15.91
CA ASN A 95 3.14 -4.44 14.63
C ASN A 95 1.89 -3.69 14.13
N ALA A 96 1.01 -3.26 15.03
CA ALA A 96 -0.15 -2.47 14.65
C ALA A 96 0.22 -1.05 14.22
N ILE A 97 1.14 -0.39 14.93
CA ILE A 97 1.67 0.91 14.48
C ILE A 97 2.34 0.76 13.12
N PHE A 98 3.11 -0.32 12.92
CA PHE A 98 3.77 -0.60 11.65
C PHE A 98 2.76 -0.79 10.52
N LEU A 99 1.68 -1.54 10.77
CA LEU A 99 0.58 -1.71 9.82
C LEU A 99 -0.11 -0.38 9.49
N TRP A 100 -0.33 0.50 10.48
CA TRP A 100 -0.88 1.84 10.23
C TRP A 100 0.03 2.71 9.38
N VAL A 101 1.35 2.65 9.58
CA VAL A 101 2.32 3.34 8.73
C VAL A 101 2.27 2.78 7.31
N PHE A 102 2.17 1.46 7.14
CA PHE A 102 1.98 0.84 5.83
C PHE A 102 0.67 1.27 5.16
N PHE A 103 -0.43 1.38 5.91
CA PHE A 103 -1.68 1.94 5.39
C PHE A 103 -1.54 3.41 4.99
N ALA A 104 -0.81 4.23 5.75
CA ALA A 104 -0.55 5.62 5.39
C ALA A 104 0.25 5.74 4.08
N VAL A 105 1.24 4.86 3.86
CA VAL A 105 1.96 4.74 2.58
C VAL A 105 0.99 4.42 1.43
N THR A 106 0.15 3.40 1.63
CA THR A 106 -0.78 2.91 0.59
C THR A 106 -1.87 3.95 0.27
N LEU A 107 -2.47 4.55 1.30
CA LEU A 107 -3.52 5.57 1.14
C LEU A 107 -2.97 6.84 0.50
N SER A 108 -1.78 7.30 0.89
CA SER A 108 -1.18 8.49 0.26
C SER A 108 -0.90 8.26 -1.23
N ALA A 109 -0.47 7.06 -1.63
CA ALA A 109 -0.31 6.71 -3.04
C ALA A 109 -1.66 6.68 -3.78
N LEU A 110 -2.65 5.99 -3.23
CA LEU A 110 -3.96 5.81 -3.86
C LEU A 110 -4.70 7.14 -4.01
N VAL A 111 -4.76 7.95 -2.94
CA VAL A 111 -5.37 9.29 -2.96
C VAL A 111 -4.66 10.18 -3.98
N GLY A 112 -3.33 10.13 -4.06
CA GLY A 112 -2.57 10.90 -5.04
C GLY A 112 -2.95 10.57 -6.48
N VAL A 113 -2.98 9.28 -6.83
CA VAL A 113 -3.32 8.81 -8.19
C VAL A 113 -4.79 9.08 -8.53
N THR A 114 -5.71 8.74 -7.62
CA THR A 114 -7.16 8.93 -7.85
C THR A 114 -7.53 10.42 -7.98
N THR A 115 -6.96 11.28 -7.15
CA THR A 115 -7.19 12.73 -7.23
C THR A 115 -6.61 13.29 -8.53
N GLU A 116 -5.41 12.88 -8.93
CA GLU A 116 -4.81 13.32 -10.20
C GLU A 116 -5.68 12.91 -11.39
N THR A 117 -6.13 11.66 -11.45
CA THR A 117 -7.01 11.14 -12.51
C THR A 117 -8.35 11.87 -12.52
N GLY A 118 -8.99 12.07 -11.36
CA GLY A 118 -10.26 12.78 -11.27
C GLY A 118 -10.19 14.23 -11.75
N VAL A 119 -9.09 14.93 -11.44
CA VAL A 119 -8.85 16.28 -11.96
C VAL A 119 -8.58 16.24 -13.47
N LEU A 120 -7.82 15.27 -13.96
CA LEU A 120 -7.49 15.09 -15.38
C LEU A 120 -8.72 14.78 -16.23
N GLU A 121 -9.65 13.96 -15.74
CA GLU A 121 -10.88 13.59 -16.46
C GLU A 121 -11.96 14.66 -16.40
N SER A 122 -11.88 15.58 -15.42
CA SER A 122 -12.84 16.68 -15.33
C SER A 122 -12.81 17.59 -16.56
N THR A 123 -14.00 17.93 -17.07
CA THR A 123 -14.21 18.88 -18.17
C THR A 123 -13.92 20.34 -17.77
N ARG A 124 -13.75 20.62 -16.47
CA ARG A 124 -13.50 21.98 -15.95
C ARG A 124 -12.05 22.41 -16.21
N LYS A 125 -11.90 23.64 -16.70
CA LYS A 125 -10.57 24.26 -16.94
C LYS A 125 -9.98 24.93 -15.68
N HIS A 126 -10.85 25.41 -14.79
CA HIS A 126 -10.49 26.09 -13.55
C HIS A 126 -11.19 25.43 -12.36
N PHE A 127 -10.49 25.39 -11.25
CA PHE A 127 -10.97 24.84 -9.98
C PHE A 127 -10.92 25.92 -8.92
N THR A 128 -12.00 26.04 -8.16
CA THR A 128 -12.15 26.95 -7.03
C THR A 128 -12.58 26.13 -5.82
N LEU A 129 -12.07 26.49 -4.64
CA LEU A 129 -12.49 25.87 -3.36
C LEU A 129 -13.95 26.17 -3.01
N VAL A 130 -14.48 27.28 -3.56
CA VAL A 130 -15.84 27.75 -3.31
C VAL A 130 -16.64 27.73 -4.61
N PRO A 131 -17.90 27.24 -4.60
CA PRO A 131 -18.77 27.27 -5.77
C PRO A 131 -18.97 28.70 -6.27
N GLU A 132 -19.00 28.92 -7.59
CA GLU A 132 -19.28 30.23 -8.19
C GLU A 132 -20.64 30.81 -7.75
N ARG A 133 -21.58 29.95 -7.32
CA ARG A 133 -22.85 30.35 -6.70
C ARG A 133 -22.70 31.14 -5.39
N ALA A 134 -21.54 31.13 -4.73
CA ALA A 134 -21.30 31.87 -3.49
C ALA A 134 -21.05 33.38 -3.71
N GLY A 135 -21.25 33.89 -4.93
CA GLY A 135 -21.22 35.33 -5.22
C GLY A 135 -19.88 35.98 -4.90
N LYS A 136 -19.87 37.12 -4.19
CA LYS A 136 -18.65 37.88 -3.85
C LYS A 136 -17.61 37.08 -3.06
N ILE A 137 -18.02 36.04 -2.32
CA ILE A 137 -17.12 35.17 -1.54
C ILE A 137 -16.19 34.39 -2.46
N SER A 138 -16.68 33.95 -3.63
CA SER A 138 -15.87 33.19 -4.59
C SER A 138 -14.66 33.95 -5.14
N LYS A 139 -14.71 35.30 -5.16
CA LYS A 139 -13.61 36.16 -5.61
C LYS A 139 -12.45 36.26 -4.61
N PHE A 140 -12.68 35.93 -3.34
CA PHE A 140 -11.64 35.90 -2.31
C PHE A 140 -10.82 34.61 -2.33
N PHE A 141 -11.34 33.54 -2.95
CA PHE A 141 -10.64 32.27 -3.01
C PHE A 141 -9.79 32.17 -4.29
N PRO A 142 -8.56 31.65 -4.19
CA PRO A 142 -7.71 31.48 -5.36
C PRO A 142 -8.34 30.49 -6.34
N SER A 143 -8.44 30.90 -7.60
CA SER A 143 -8.77 30.00 -8.71
C SER A 143 -7.47 29.40 -9.25
N PHE A 144 -7.45 28.09 -9.41
CA PHE A 144 -6.31 27.37 -9.97
C PHE A 144 -6.64 26.89 -11.36
N SER A 145 -5.72 27.13 -12.31
CA SER A 145 -5.78 26.43 -13.58
C SER A 145 -5.51 24.94 -13.36
N LYS A 146 -6.16 24.08 -14.16
CA LYS A 146 -6.04 22.62 -14.05
C LYS A 146 -4.58 22.13 -13.96
N GLY A 147 -3.70 22.66 -14.82
CA GLY A 147 -2.28 22.27 -14.83
C GLY A 147 -1.46 22.79 -13.63
N ARG A 148 -1.87 23.91 -12.99
CA ARG A 148 -1.22 24.39 -11.77
C ARG A 148 -1.66 23.58 -10.55
N LEU A 149 -2.96 23.27 -10.48
CA LEU A 149 -3.54 22.44 -9.43
C LEU A 149 -2.91 21.05 -9.39
N ILE A 150 -2.82 20.37 -10.54
CA ILE A 150 -2.21 19.03 -10.63
C ILE A 150 -0.77 19.02 -10.11
N ARG A 151 0.02 20.05 -10.45
CA ARG A 151 1.41 20.17 -9.98
C ARG A 151 1.48 20.33 -8.46
N GLN A 152 0.68 21.24 -7.89
CA GLN A 152 0.65 21.45 -6.44
C GLN A 152 0.18 20.21 -5.67
N LEU A 153 -0.89 19.56 -6.15
CA LEU A 153 -1.36 18.31 -5.58
C LEU A 153 -0.28 17.23 -5.63
N ARG A 154 0.37 17.07 -6.79
CA ARG A 154 1.46 16.12 -6.96
C ARG A 154 2.63 16.39 -6.01
N ASP A 155 3.01 17.64 -5.81
CA ASP A 155 4.11 18.00 -4.90
C ASP A 155 3.77 17.63 -3.45
N ILE A 156 2.53 17.88 -3.02
CA ILE A 156 2.05 17.50 -1.68
C ILE A 156 2.04 15.98 -1.54
N TRP A 157 1.38 15.26 -2.45
CA TRP A 157 1.22 13.81 -2.34
C TRP A 157 2.54 13.07 -2.47
N LEU A 158 3.42 13.49 -3.38
CA LEU A 158 4.75 12.91 -3.51
C LEU A 158 5.56 13.11 -2.23
N SER A 159 5.50 14.29 -1.62
CA SER A 159 6.22 14.58 -0.38
C SER A 159 5.69 13.73 0.78
N THR A 160 4.38 13.67 0.98
CA THR A 160 3.75 12.82 2.01
C THR A 160 4.07 11.35 1.79
N HIS A 161 3.99 10.87 0.55
CA HIS A 161 4.29 9.48 0.23
C HIS A 161 5.76 9.14 0.52
N ILE A 162 6.72 10.01 0.15
CA ILE A 162 8.14 9.78 0.45
C ILE A 162 8.38 9.74 1.97
N ILE A 163 7.81 10.66 2.74
CA ILE A 163 7.98 10.69 4.20
C ILE A 163 7.46 9.41 4.83
N THR A 164 6.26 8.97 4.43
CA THR A 164 5.65 7.74 4.96
C THR A 164 6.43 6.49 4.54
N VAL A 165 6.95 6.44 3.31
CA VAL A 165 7.82 5.35 2.85
C VAL A 165 9.11 5.29 3.68
N CYS A 166 9.75 6.42 3.98
CA CYS A 166 10.93 6.45 4.84
C CYS A 166 10.62 5.90 6.25
N ALA A 167 9.50 6.32 6.84
CA ALA A 167 9.06 5.81 8.14
C ALA A 167 8.79 4.29 8.08
N PHE A 168 8.13 3.82 7.02
CA PHE A 168 7.89 2.40 6.77
C PHE A 168 9.20 1.60 6.72
N PHE A 169 10.23 2.08 6.04
CA PHE A 169 11.52 1.38 5.97
C PHE A 169 12.20 1.23 7.32
N VAL A 170 12.19 2.30 8.12
CA VAL A 170 12.76 2.26 9.47
C VAL A 170 12.04 1.21 10.31
N MET A 171 10.70 1.22 10.29
CA MET A 171 9.90 0.24 11.02
C MET A 171 10.06 -1.19 10.49
N LEU A 172 10.18 -1.37 9.17
CA LEU A 172 10.43 -2.68 8.55
C LEU A 172 11.76 -3.27 9.03
N ALA A 173 12.81 -2.47 9.10
CA ALA A 173 14.11 -2.93 9.62
C ALA A 173 14.00 -3.41 11.07
N PHE A 174 13.31 -2.63 11.92
CA PHE A 174 13.04 -3.05 13.30
C PHE A 174 12.15 -4.29 13.37
N HIS A 175 11.12 -4.40 12.54
CA HIS A 175 10.23 -5.56 12.50
C HIS A 175 11.01 -6.84 12.16
N ILE A 176 11.86 -6.80 11.13
CA ILE A 176 12.73 -7.91 10.74
C ILE A 176 13.69 -8.24 11.89
N PHE A 177 14.34 -7.24 12.49
CA PHE A 177 15.24 -7.46 13.61
C PHE A 177 14.54 -8.14 14.80
N LEU A 178 13.38 -7.65 15.22
CA LEU A 178 12.61 -8.25 16.31
C LEU A 178 12.17 -9.69 15.98
N ALA A 179 11.75 -9.94 14.73
CA ALA A 179 11.30 -11.26 14.30
C ALA A 179 12.42 -12.33 14.32
N TYR A 180 13.69 -11.95 14.12
CA TYR A 180 14.81 -12.88 14.11
C TYR A 180 15.57 -12.98 15.44
N TYR A 181 15.58 -11.93 16.25
CA TYR A 181 16.41 -11.87 17.46
C TYR A 181 15.62 -11.96 18.78
N TYR A 182 14.31 -11.73 18.77
CA TYR A 182 13.48 -11.67 19.99
C TYR A 182 12.18 -12.50 19.87
N GLN A 183 12.26 -13.70 19.26
CA GLN A 183 11.12 -14.62 19.13
C GLN A 183 10.47 -14.98 20.48
#